data_AF-A0A087TNA3-F1
#
_entry.id   AF-A0A087TNA3-F1
#
_cell.length_a   1.000
_cell.length_b   1.000
_cell.length_c   1.000
_cell.angle_alpha   90.00
_cell.angle_beta   90.00
_cell.angle_gamma   90.00
#
_symmetry.space_group_name_H-M   'P 1'
#
loop_
_entity.id
_entity.type
_entity.pdbx_description
1 polymer ?
#
loop_
_entity_poly.entity_id
_entity_poly.type
_entity_poly.pdbx_seq_one_letter_code
_entity_poly.pdbx_strand_id
1 'polypeptide(L)' 'MTELKNLQSVGMTTLGAALKYAFDLLNINRMQTGIDTYGQGRCPFYLEPSIIIVITDGGKLTTTLGVQEE' A
#
# COMPACT_ATOMS: atom_id res chain seq x y z
N MET A 1 1.69 1.40 19.11
CA MET A 1 0.47 2.26 19.26
C MET A 1 0.80 3.75 19.35
N THR A 2 2.03 4.13 19.66
CA THR A 2 2.46 5.54 19.73
C THR A 2 2.30 6.26 18.40
N GLU A 3 2.72 5.64 17.30
CA GLU A 3 2.73 6.30 15.97
C GLU A 3 1.34 6.58 15.45
N LEU A 4 0.39 5.67 15.65
CA LEU A 4 -1.01 5.89 15.30
C LEU A 4 -1.65 7.00 16.15
N LYS A 5 -1.30 7.07 17.44
CA LYS A 5 -1.84 8.08 18.36
C LYS A 5 -1.33 9.49 18.05
N ASN A 6 -0.13 9.59 17.50
CA ASN A 6 0.54 10.86 17.18
C ASN A 6 0.31 11.30 15.72
N LEU A 7 -0.51 10.60 14.95
CA LEU A 7 -0.78 10.93 13.55
C LEU A 7 -1.43 12.31 13.44
N GLN A 8 -0.90 13.15 12.55
CA GLN A 8 -1.45 14.47 12.23
C GLN A 8 -1.92 14.50 10.78
N SER A 9 -3.10 15.08 10.54
CA SER A 9 -3.63 15.28 9.19
C SER A 9 -2.96 16.50 8.55
N VAL A 10 -1.84 16.28 7.88
CA VAL A 10 -1.07 17.33 7.18
C VAL A 10 -0.72 16.88 5.77
N GLY A 11 -0.66 17.82 4.83
CA GLY A 11 -0.24 17.56 3.45
C GLY A 11 -1.41 17.38 2.46
N MET A 12 -1.11 16.70 1.35
CA MET A 12 -2.02 16.46 0.21
C MET A 12 -2.51 15.00 0.18
N THR A 13 -3.56 14.74 -0.58
CA THR A 13 -4.17 13.41 -0.75
C THR A 13 -3.41 12.58 -1.79
N THR A 14 -2.16 12.20 -1.50
CA THR A 14 -1.28 11.43 -2.40
C THR A 14 -1.57 9.91 -2.37
N LEU A 15 -2.83 9.54 -2.60
CA LEU A 15 -3.32 8.17 -2.42
C LEU A 15 -2.53 7.13 -3.24
N GLY A 16 -2.20 7.42 -4.50
CA GLY A 16 -1.46 6.50 -5.36
C GLY A 16 -0.07 6.17 -4.81
N ALA A 17 0.66 7.17 -4.30
CA ALA A 17 1.98 6.97 -3.71
C ALA A 17 1.90 6.17 -2.39
N ALA A 18 0.90 6.47 -1.56
CA ALA A 18 0.67 5.76 -0.31
C ALA A 18 0.33 4.27 -0.54
N LEU A 19 -0.54 3.97 -1.51
CA LEU A 19 -0.87 2.60 -1.88
C LEU A 19 0.32 1.85 -2.48
N LYS A 20 1.10 2.50 -3.35
CA LYS A 20 2.35 1.92 -3.86
C LYS A 20 3.27 1.51 -2.71
N TYR A 21 3.47 2.40 -1.73
CA TYR A 21 4.32 2.10 -0.58
C TYR A 21 3.79 0.93 0.25
N ALA A 22 2.47 0.87 0.49
CA ALA A 22 1.87 -0.25 1.19
C ALA A 22 2.07 -1.58 0.43
N PHE A 23 1.90 -1.59 -0.89
CA PHE A 23 2.16 -2.78 -1.70
C PHE A 23 3.63 -3.18 -1.73
N ASP A 24 4.54 -2.22 -1.88
CA ASP A 24 5.97 -2.48 -1.85
C ASP A 24 6.35 -3.14 -0.51
N LEU A 25 5.85 -2.59 0.61
CA LEU A 25 6.11 -3.09 1.97
C LEU A 25 5.59 -4.52 2.18
N LEU A 26 4.35 -4.80 1.74
CA LEU A 26 3.79 -6.15 1.80
C LEU A 26 4.58 -7.16 0.98
N ASN A 27 5.21 -6.71 -0.11
CA ASN A 27 5.90 -7.59 -1.05
C ASN A 27 7.40 -7.75 -0.77
N ILE A 28 7.99 -7.05 0.23
CA ILE A 28 9.44 -7.05 0.50
C ILE A 28 9.99 -8.48 0.66
N ASN A 29 9.30 -9.32 1.43
CA ASN A 29 9.86 -10.61 1.84
C ASN A 29 9.37 -11.79 1.00
N ARG A 30 8.47 -11.58 0.04
CA ARG A 30 7.81 -12.68 -0.71
C ARG A 30 8.80 -13.59 -1.45
N MET A 31 9.91 -13.03 -1.93
CA MET A 31 10.97 -13.81 -2.57
C MET A 31 11.83 -14.55 -1.54
N GLN A 32 12.15 -13.90 -0.41
CA GLN A 32 12.97 -14.49 0.65
C GLN A 32 12.26 -15.65 1.36
N THR A 33 10.95 -15.55 1.54
CA THR A 33 10.11 -16.59 2.15
C THR A 33 9.74 -17.71 1.17
N GLY A 34 10.13 -17.60 -0.10
CA GLY A 34 9.87 -18.60 -1.14
C GLY A 34 8.40 -18.67 -1.58
N ILE A 35 7.62 -17.61 -1.35
CA ILE A 35 6.23 -17.52 -1.80
C ILE A 35 6.18 -17.36 -3.32
N ASP A 36 6.99 -16.45 -3.86
CA ASP A 36 7.09 -16.24 -5.30
C ASP A 36 8.32 -16.95 -5.86
N THR A 37 8.11 -18.16 -6.40
CA THR A 37 9.15 -18.97 -7.04
C THR A 37 9.18 -18.74 -8.55
N TYR A 38 9.70 -17.58 -8.98
CA TYR A 38 9.82 -17.26 -10.40
C TYR A 38 10.63 -18.35 -11.14
N GLY A 39 10.04 -18.92 -12.19
CA GLY A 39 10.66 -19.99 -12.99
C GLY A 39 10.45 -21.42 -12.48
N GLN A 40 9.77 -21.62 -11.34
CA GLN A 40 9.47 -22.97 -10.79
C GLN A 40 7.97 -23.24 -10.65
N GLY A 41 7.14 -22.48 -11.38
CA GLY A 41 5.68 -22.53 -11.26
C GLY A 41 5.16 -21.76 -10.04
N ARG A 42 3.88 -21.93 -9.73
CA ARG A 42 3.22 -21.32 -8.56
C ARG A 42 2.73 -22.42 -7.63
N CYS A 43 2.95 -22.26 -6.33
CA CYS A 43 2.47 -23.17 -5.30
C CYS A 43 1.22 -22.57 -4.62
N PRO A 44 0.00 -23.08 -4.90
CA PRO A 44 -1.24 -22.47 -4.38
C PRO A 44 -1.38 -22.46 -2.84
N PHE A 45 -0.59 -23.28 -2.16
CA PHE A 45 -0.58 -23.43 -0.70
C PHE A 45 0.41 -22.48 0.01
N TYR A 46 1.26 -21.75 -0.71
CA TYR A 46 2.12 -20.70 -0.14
C TYR A 46 1.39 -19.37 -0.20
N LEU A 47 0.68 -19.06 0.87
CA LEU A 47 -0.17 -17.88 0.99
C LEU A 47 0.36 -16.93 2.05
N GLU A 48 0.35 -15.64 1.73
CA GLU A 48 0.55 -14.54 2.67
C GLU A 48 -0.66 -13.60 2.54
N PRO A 49 -1.71 -13.82 3.34
CA PRO A 49 -2.92 -13.01 3.26
C PRO A 49 -2.67 -11.62 3.85
N SER A 50 -3.10 -10.59 3.12
CA SER A 50 -2.98 -9.20 3.54
C SER A 50 -4.25 -8.43 3.21
N ILE A 51 -4.70 -7.57 4.13
CA ILE A 51 -5.85 -6.67 3.92
C ILE A 51 -5.37 -5.24 4.13
N ILE A 52 -5.67 -4.36 3.17
CA ILE A 52 -5.40 -2.93 3.28
C ILE A 52 -6.73 -2.23 3.54
N ILE A 53 -6.78 -1.42 4.60
CA ILE A 53 -7.91 -0.55 4.91
C ILE A 53 -7.49 0.88 4.59
N VAL A 54 -8.12 1.46 3.57
CA VAL A 54 -7.91 2.86 3.19
C VAL A 54 -8.99 3.70 3.85
N ILE A 55 -8.59 4.60 4.74
CA ILE A 55 -9.47 5.60 5.36
C ILE A 55 -9.12 6.95 4.72
N THR A 56 -10.06 7.51 3.97
CA THR A 56 -9.90 8.78 3.25
C THR A 56 -11.17 9.62 3.41
N ASP A 57 -11.08 10.91 3.07
CA ASP A 57 -12.15 11.90 3.22
C ASP A 57 -13.22 11.83 2.12
N GLY A 58 -13.00 11.01 1.07
CA GLY A 58 -13.92 10.86 -0.05
C GLY A 58 -13.95 12.06 -1.02
N GLY A 59 -13.02 13.00 -0.86
CA GLY A 59 -12.88 14.18 -1.72
C GLY A 59 -12.09 13.91 -3.00
N LYS A 60 -11.92 14.95 -3.81
CA LYS A 60 -11.03 14.90 -4.98
C LYS A 60 -9.57 14.77 -4.53
N LEU A 61 -8.79 13.96 -5.24
CA LEU A 61 -7.38 13.75 -4.93
C LEU A 61 -6.57 15.01 -5.25
N THR A 62 -5.71 15.42 -4.32
CA THR A 62 -4.81 16.56 -4.49
C THR A 62 -3.38 16.08 -4.71
N THR A 63 -2.72 16.71 -5.68
CA THR A 63 -1.30 16.50 -5.99
C THR A 63 -0.59 17.84 -6.02
N THR A 64 0.75 17.83 -6.12
CA THR A 64 1.55 19.05 -6.29
C THR A 64 1.19 19.82 -7.57
N LEU A 65 0.59 19.15 -8.57
CA LEU A 65 0.18 19.74 -9.84
C LEU A 65 -1.26 20.29 -9.81
N GLY A 66 -1.99 20.08 -8.72
CA GLY A 66 -3.38 20.51 -8.57
C GLY A 66 -4.32 19.37 -8.17
N VAL A 67 -5.61 19.63 -8.31
CA VAL A 67 -6.69 18.66 -8.05
C VAL A 67 -6.83 17.76 -9.27
N GLN A 68 -6.83 16.44 -9.06
CA GLN A 68 -7.09 15.49 -10.13
C GLN A 68 -8.57 15.58 -10.53
N GLU A 69 -8.82 15.90 -11.80
CA GLU A 69 -10.16 15.78 -12.40
C GLU A 69 -10.46 14.32 -12.73
N GLU A 70 -11.75 13.99 -12.74
CA GLU A 70 -12.27 12.63 -12.94
C GLU A 70 -12.09 12.14 -14.38
#